data_AF-K2JFX8-F1
#
_entry.id   AF-K2JFX8-F1
#
_cell.length_a   1.000
_cell.length_b   1.000
_cell.length_c   1.000
_cell.angle_alpha   90.00
_cell.angle_beta   90.00
_cell.angle_gamma   90.00
#
_symmetry.space_group_name_H-M   'P 1'
#
loop_
_entity.id
_entity.type
_entity.pdbx_description
1 polymer ?
#
loop_
_entity_poly.entity_id
_entity_poly.type
_entity_poly.pdbx_seq_one_letter_code
_entity_poly.pdbx_strand_id
1 'polypeptide(L)'
;MSGHQTDKDQRPAQDSTGLFCAASEVAPLNLHASCVAYGDTRGLLILGPSGSGKSTLALEIMAYGATLVSDDRTILTKSDGGLIATSPAPIRGMIEARGVGLLAAQTIPAARICGIADLSQVEMERLPLPRERVLIGVPIPLLFKVEGRHFAPALVQWLKGGRCA
;
A
#
# COMPACT_ATOMS: atom_id res chain seq x y z
N MET A 1 17.67 -69.73 -36.72
CA MET A 1 16.66 -70.00 -35.67
C MET A 1 17.21 -69.41 -34.39
N SER A 2 16.63 -68.49 -33.65
CA SER A 2 15.30 -67.88 -33.61
C SER A 2 15.50 -66.46 -33.07
N GLY A 3 14.75 -65.49 -33.58
CA GLY A 3 14.73 -64.13 -33.02
C GLY A 3 13.84 -64.02 -31.78
N HIS A 4 14.11 -63.00 -30.98
CA HIS A 4 13.09 -62.32 -30.18
C HIS A 4 13.45 -60.83 -29.99
N GLN A 5 12.50 -59.99 -30.43
CA GLN A 5 12.25 -58.57 -30.12
C GLN A 5 12.26 -58.32 -28.58
N THR A 6 12.40 -57.14 -27.95
CA THR A 6 12.12 -55.72 -28.26
C THR A 6 12.62 -54.84 -27.09
N ASP A 7 12.92 -53.58 -27.39
CA ASP A 7 12.59 -52.36 -26.60
C ASP A 7 13.20 -52.17 -25.19
N LYS A 8 14.08 -51.16 -25.03
CA LYS A 8 13.68 -49.85 -24.51
C LYS A 8 14.84 -48.87 -24.41
N ASP A 9 14.61 -47.75 -25.08
CA ASP A 9 15.23 -46.46 -24.93
C ASP A 9 15.40 -46.07 -23.45
N GLN A 10 16.65 -45.87 -23.00
CA GLN A 10 16.96 -45.20 -21.73
C GLN A 10 18.38 -44.62 -21.78
N ARG A 11 18.48 -43.37 -22.25
CA ARG A 11 19.61 -42.48 -21.96
C ARG A 11 19.51 -41.98 -20.52
N PRO A 12 20.61 -41.92 -19.74
CA PRO A 12 20.54 -41.46 -18.37
C PRO A 12 20.50 -39.93 -18.26
N ALA A 13 19.69 -39.49 -17.29
CA ALA A 13 19.74 -38.28 -16.47
C ALA A 13 20.22 -36.95 -17.10
N GLN A 14 19.26 -36.04 -17.29
CA GLN A 14 19.52 -34.60 -17.38
C GLN A 14 19.84 -34.05 -15.98
N ASP A 15 20.92 -33.28 -15.90
CA ASP A 15 21.40 -32.65 -14.67
C ASP A 15 20.48 -31.49 -14.26
N SER A 16 19.85 -31.63 -13.09
CA SER A 16 18.85 -30.72 -12.55
C SER A 16 19.49 -29.72 -11.59
N THR A 17 20.16 -28.70 -12.11
CA THR A 17 20.50 -27.49 -11.34
C THR A 17 19.72 -26.30 -11.87
N GLY A 18 18.39 -26.40 -11.73
CA GLY A 18 17.52 -25.24 -11.70
C GLY A 18 17.78 -24.47 -10.41
N LEU A 19 18.69 -23.49 -10.49
CA LEU A 19 18.87 -22.50 -9.44
C LEU A 19 17.58 -21.65 -9.38
N PHE A 20 16.62 -22.09 -8.57
CA PHE A 20 15.53 -21.23 -8.14
C PHE A 20 16.15 -20.09 -7.34
N CYS A 21 16.21 -18.89 -7.94
CA CYS A 21 16.35 -17.66 -7.17
C CYS A 21 15.21 -17.61 -6.17
N ALA A 22 15.48 -17.95 -4.91
CA ALA A 22 14.55 -17.67 -3.83
C ALA A 22 14.26 -16.17 -3.86
N ALA A 23 13.00 -15.81 -4.12
CA ALA A 23 12.54 -14.45 -3.88
C ALA A 23 12.86 -14.15 -2.41
N SER A 24 13.74 -13.18 -2.17
CA SER A 24 14.07 -12.80 -0.81
C SER A 24 12.78 -12.31 -0.15
N GLU A 25 12.26 -13.07 0.82
CA GLU A 25 11.15 -12.64 1.64
C GLU A 25 11.58 -11.42 2.43
N VAL A 26 11.19 -10.24 1.95
CA VAL A 26 11.44 -9.01 2.68
C VAL A 26 10.44 -8.94 3.82
N ALA A 27 10.95 -8.86 5.05
CA ALA A 27 10.11 -8.79 6.25
C ALA A 27 9.08 -7.64 6.17
N PRO A 28 7.87 -7.83 6.72
CA PRO A 28 6.85 -6.78 6.75
C PRO A 28 7.35 -5.50 7.45
N LEU A 29 7.02 -4.34 6.89
CA LEU A 29 7.35 -3.04 7.47
C LEU A 29 6.15 -2.49 8.25
N ASN A 30 6.33 -2.25 9.54
CA ASN A 30 5.30 -1.62 10.38
C ASN A 30 5.56 -0.11 10.49
N LEU A 31 4.63 0.70 9.97
CA LEU A 31 4.73 2.15 9.93
C LEU A 31 3.72 2.82 10.87
N HIS A 32 4.12 3.94 11.46
CA HIS A 32 3.18 4.84 12.13
C HIS A 32 2.47 5.72 11.10
N ALA A 33 1.33 5.24 10.63
CA ALA A 33 0.66 5.72 9.43
C ALA A 33 -0.83 5.32 9.45
N SER A 34 -1.65 6.13 8.81
CA SER A 34 -3.04 5.79 8.49
C SER A 34 -3.12 5.34 7.03
N CYS A 35 -4.07 4.47 6.68
CA CYS A 35 -4.29 4.05 5.31
C CYS A 35 -5.78 3.98 4.99
N VAL A 36 -6.16 4.53 3.85
CA VAL A 36 -7.52 4.53 3.29
C VAL A 36 -7.47 4.02 1.85
N ALA A 37 -8.58 3.54 1.33
CA ALA A 37 -8.66 3.05 -0.05
C ALA A 37 -9.94 3.50 -0.75
N TYR A 38 -9.85 3.64 -2.08
CA TYR A 38 -10.99 3.91 -2.96
C TYR A 38 -11.22 2.72 -3.91
N GLY A 39 -12.48 2.33 -4.14
CA GLY A 39 -12.84 1.22 -5.03
C GLY A 39 -12.16 -0.11 -4.66
N ASP A 40 -12.14 -0.41 -3.36
CA ASP A 40 -11.60 -1.61 -2.69
C ASP A 40 -10.11 -1.92 -2.86
N THR A 41 -9.40 -1.26 -3.76
CA THR A 41 -8.03 -1.68 -4.13
C THR A 41 -7.01 -0.55 -4.19
N ARG A 42 -7.43 0.70 -4.40
CA ARG A 42 -6.50 1.85 -4.54
C ARG A 42 -6.25 2.51 -3.20
N GLY A 43 -5.20 2.07 -2.52
CA GLY A 43 -4.78 2.54 -1.20
C GLY A 43 -3.92 3.81 -1.25
N LEU A 44 -4.17 4.72 -0.33
CA LEU A 44 -3.33 5.86 0.00
C LEU A 44 -2.75 5.67 1.40
N LEU A 45 -1.43 5.73 1.51
CA LEU A 45 -0.73 5.73 2.79
C LEU A 45 -0.52 7.18 3.26
N ILE A 46 -0.94 7.49 4.48
CA ILE A 46 -0.82 8.83 5.07
C ILE A 46 0.29 8.79 6.13
N LEU A 47 1.40 9.46 5.83
CA LEU A 47 2.58 9.54 6.67
C LEU A 47 2.72 10.92 7.32
N GLY A 48 3.50 10.99 8.38
CA GLY A 48 3.87 12.25 9.02
C GLY A 48 4.11 12.12 10.52
N PRO A 49 4.66 13.16 11.16
CA PRO A 49 4.93 13.19 12.59
C PRO A 49 3.69 12.89 13.45
N SER A 50 3.91 12.56 14.73
CA SER A 50 2.80 12.50 15.68
C SER A 50 2.10 13.86 15.76
N GLY A 51 0.77 13.87 15.81
CA GLY A 51 -0.02 15.10 15.82
C GLY A 51 -0.15 15.83 14.48
N SER A 52 0.41 15.33 13.38
CA SER A 52 0.34 16.01 12.06
C SER A 52 -1.05 15.94 11.38
N GLY A 53 -2.01 15.25 11.98
CA GLY A 53 -3.38 15.11 11.44
C GLY A 53 -3.59 13.91 10.52
N LYS A 54 -2.80 12.83 10.62
CA LYS A 54 -2.96 11.61 9.81
C LYS A 54 -4.37 11.02 9.88
N SER A 55 -4.86 10.76 11.10
CA SER A 55 -6.20 10.23 11.35
C SER A 55 -7.29 11.22 10.94
N THR A 56 -7.07 12.54 11.15
CA THR A 56 -7.98 13.59 10.69
C THR A 56 -8.13 13.57 9.17
N LEU A 57 -7.03 13.50 8.42
CA LEU A 57 -7.07 13.42 6.97
C LEU A 57 -7.71 12.11 6.49
N ALA A 58 -7.44 10.99 7.17
CA ALA A 58 -8.11 9.71 6.88
C ALA A 58 -9.63 9.84 7.03
N LEU A 59 -10.12 10.44 8.13
CA LEU A 59 -11.55 10.71 8.34
C LEU A 59 -12.14 11.61 7.25
N GLU A 60 -11.45 12.67 6.86
CA GLU A 60 -11.90 13.56 5.78
C GLU A 60 -12.04 12.81 4.45
N ILE A 61 -11.05 11.97 4.10
CA ILE A 61 -11.08 11.16 2.88
C ILE A 61 -12.19 10.10 2.94
N MET A 62 -12.42 9.49 4.12
CA MET A 62 -13.55 8.58 4.34
C MET A 62 -14.89 9.27 4.12
N ALA A 63 -15.05 10.51 4.58
CA ALA A 63 -16.27 11.30 4.36
C ALA A 63 -16.56 11.55 2.86
N TYR A 64 -15.54 11.44 2.00
CA TYR A 64 -15.67 11.54 0.54
C TYR A 64 -15.76 10.18 -0.18
N GLY A 65 -16.01 9.09 0.55
CA GLY A 65 -16.33 7.77 -0.01
C GLY A 65 -15.16 6.80 -0.12
N ALA A 66 -14.02 7.09 0.53
CA ALA A 66 -12.99 6.09 0.76
C ALA A 66 -13.35 5.20 1.98
N THR A 67 -12.74 4.03 2.07
CA THR A 67 -12.87 3.12 3.21
C THR A 67 -11.56 3.01 3.96
N LEU A 68 -11.62 2.89 5.29
CA LEU A 68 -10.43 2.72 6.12
C LEU A 68 -9.78 1.34 5.88
N VAL A 69 -8.45 1.32 5.83
CA VAL A 69 -7.67 0.07 5.90
C VAL A 69 -7.08 -0.07 7.30
N SER A 70 -6.46 1.00 7.80
CA SER A 70 -5.79 1.06 9.10
C SER A 70 -5.66 2.49 9.61
N ASP A 71 -5.60 2.65 10.93
CA ASP A 71 -5.20 3.90 11.59
C ASP A 71 -4.10 3.61 12.63
N ASP A 72 -3.33 4.64 13.01
CA ASP A 72 -2.16 4.60 13.91
C ASP A 72 -0.97 3.74 13.43
N ARG A 73 -1.20 2.46 13.10
CA ARG A 73 -0.20 1.54 12.57
C ARG A 73 -0.69 0.85 11.31
N THR A 74 0.19 0.82 10.31
CA THR A 74 -0.05 0.15 9.03
C THR A 74 1.08 -0.84 8.75
N ILE A 75 0.73 -2.09 8.45
CA ILE A 75 1.69 -3.13 8.06
C ILE A 75 1.77 -3.16 6.54
N LEU A 76 2.96 -2.97 5.99
CA LEU A 76 3.24 -3.11 4.57
C LEU A 76 3.95 -4.43 4.29
N THR A 77 3.44 -5.15 3.29
CA THR A 77 4.06 -6.36 2.75
C THR A 77 4.32 -6.18 1.27
N LYS A 78 5.46 -6.68 0.79
CA LYS A 78 5.77 -6.69 -0.64
C LYS A 78 5.13 -7.92 -1.28
N SER A 79 4.49 -7.72 -2.41
CA SER A 79 3.93 -8.76 -3.28
C SER A 79 4.39 -8.51 -4.72
N ASP A 80 4.18 -9.46 -5.63
CA ASP A 80 4.51 -9.31 -7.06
C ASP A 80 3.78 -8.10 -7.68
N GLY A 81 2.62 -7.75 -7.14
CA GLY A 81 1.84 -6.57 -7.51
C GLY A 81 2.20 -5.30 -6.76
N GLY A 82 3.33 -5.20 -6.06
CA GLY A 82 3.71 -4.02 -5.27
C GLY A 82 3.35 -4.14 -3.79
N LEU A 83 3.10 -3.01 -3.13
CA LEU A 83 2.91 -2.99 -1.67
C LEU A 83 1.45 -3.16 -1.28
N ILE A 84 1.20 -4.09 -0.35
CA ILE A 84 -0.11 -4.30 0.26
C ILE A 84 -0.08 -3.77 1.69
N ALA A 85 -1.04 -2.91 2.02
CA ALA A 85 -1.27 -2.40 3.37
C ALA A 85 -2.36 -3.17 4.08
N THR A 86 -2.15 -3.45 5.36
CA THR A 86 -3.11 -4.09 6.27
C THR A 86 -3.06 -3.44 7.65
N SER A 87 -4.12 -3.65 8.44
CA SER A 87 -4.17 -3.24 9.85
C SER A 87 -3.70 -4.35 10.80
N PRO A 88 -2.87 -4.03 11.81
CA PRO A 88 -2.59 -4.93 12.92
C PRO A 88 -3.88 -5.34 13.64
N ALA A 89 -3.99 -6.63 14.00
CA ALA A 89 -5.19 -7.18 14.63
C ALA A 89 -5.70 -6.39 15.85
N PRO A 90 -4.87 -5.91 16.80
CA PRO A 90 -5.37 -5.23 18.01
C PRO A 90 -6.08 -3.90 17.76
N ILE A 91 -5.79 -3.22 16.64
CA ILE A 91 -6.31 -1.87 16.35
C ILE A 91 -7.22 -1.83 15.12
N ARG A 92 -7.58 -3.01 14.59
CA ARG A 92 -8.41 -3.12 13.40
C ARG A 92 -9.80 -2.55 13.64
N GLY A 93 -10.33 -1.83 12.66
CA GLY A 93 -11.69 -1.29 12.72
C GLY A 93 -11.85 -0.09 13.65
N MET A 94 -10.75 0.53 14.06
CA MET A 94 -10.75 1.72 14.92
C MET A 94 -10.04 2.89 14.25
N ILE A 95 -10.51 4.09 14.53
CA ILE A 95 -9.88 5.35 14.13
C ILE A 95 -9.99 6.39 15.25
N GLU A 96 -8.91 7.12 15.54
CA GLU A 96 -8.94 8.20 16.53
C GLU A 96 -9.51 9.49 15.91
N ALA A 97 -10.62 9.97 16.46
CA ALA A 97 -11.14 11.31 16.21
C ALA A 97 -10.81 12.21 17.42
N ARG A 98 -9.71 12.96 17.35
CA ARG A 98 -9.25 13.81 18.46
C ARG A 98 -10.35 14.77 18.94
N GLY A 99 -10.60 14.77 20.25
CA GLY A 99 -11.67 15.54 20.88
C GLY A 99 -13.04 14.85 20.89
N VAL A 100 -13.21 13.75 20.15
CA VAL A 100 -14.40 12.89 20.16
C VAL A 100 -14.11 11.54 20.84
N GLY A 101 -12.99 10.90 20.50
CA GLY A 101 -12.56 9.61 21.04
C GLY A 101 -12.21 8.60 19.95
N LEU A 102 -12.04 7.34 20.34
CA LEU A 102 -11.89 6.21 19.42
C LEU A 102 -13.26 5.83 18.83
N LEU A 103 -13.34 5.75 17.51
CA LEU A 103 -14.56 5.41 16.78
C LEU A 103 -14.43 4.05 16.11
N ALA A 104 -15.52 3.29 16.11
CA ALA A 104 -15.65 2.12 15.25
C ALA A 104 -15.77 2.56 13.79
N ALA A 105 -15.04 1.92 12.89
CA ALA A 105 -15.01 2.24 11.47
C ALA A 105 -15.27 1.00 10.61
N GLN A 106 -16.01 1.20 9.52
CA GLN A 106 -16.05 0.23 8.43
C GLN A 106 -14.66 0.16 7.79
N THR A 107 -14.17 -1.06 7.56
CA THR A 107 -12.83 -1.29 7.01
C THR A 107 -12.86 -2.30 5.88
N ILE A 108 -11.85 -2.22 5.01
CA ILE A 108 -11.45 -3.31 4.13
C ILE A 108 -10.19 -3.98 4.69
N PRO A 109 -9.99 -5.29 4.47
CA PRO A 109 -8.89 -6.03 5.12
C PRO A 109 -7.51 -5.66 4.59
N ALA A 110 -7.41 -5.24 3.33
CA ALA A 110 -6.17 -4.91 2.66
C ALA A 110 -6.40 -3.96 1.49
N ALA A 111 -5.37 -3.20 1.11
CA ALA A 111 -5.36 -2.41 -0.11
C ALA A 111 -3.97 -2.37 -0.74
N ARG A 112 -3.91 -2.27 -2.08
CA ARG A 112 -2.64 -2.00 -2.78
C ARG A 112 -2.30 -0.52 -2.64
N ILE A 113 -1.12 -0.21 -2.15
CA ILE A 113 -0.65 1.16 -2.06
C ILE A 113 -0.34 1.67 -3.46
N CYS A 114 -1.05 2.72 -3.86
CA CYS A 114 -0.82 3.42 -5.11
C CYS A 114 -0.19 4.80 -4.90
N GLY A 115 -0.33 5.41 -3.72
CA GLY A 115 0.27 6.70 -3.40
C GLY A 115 0.56 6.90 -1.91
N ILE A 116 1.36 7.90 -1.62
CA ILE A 116 1.70 8.37 -0.28
C ILE A 116 1.32 9.86 -0.17
N ALA A 117 0.62 10.22 0.89
CA ALA A 117 0.49 11.61 1.34
C ALA A 117 1.41 11.81 2.56
N ASP A 118 2.41 12.68 2.45
CA ASP A 118 3.35 12.97 3.53
C ASP A 118 3.06 14.33 4.16
N LEU A 119 2.65 14.28 5.43
CA LEU A 119 2.25 15.44 6.22
C LEU A 119 3.43 16.13 6.94
N SER A 120 4.67 15.68 6.73
CA SER A 120 5.87 16.31 7.28
C SER A 120 6.32 17.55 6.50
N GLN A 121 5.88 17.70 5.25
CA GLN A 121 6.28 18.77 4.35
C GLN A 121 5.05 19.39 3.69
N VAL A 122 5.05 20.72 3.62
CA VAL A 122 4.01 21.48 2.92
C VAL A 122 4.46 21.73 1.48
N GLU A 123 3.57 21.45 0.53
CA GLU A 123 3.77 21.77 -0.87
C GLU A 123 3.61 23.27 -1.11
N MET A 124 4.61 23.87 -1.75
CA MET A 124 4.64 25.29 -2.04
C MET A 124 4.39 25.58 -3.52
N GLU A 125 4.58 24.58 -4.38
CA GLU A 125 4.38 24.70 -5.82
C GLU A 125 2.90 24.58 -6.17
N ARG A 126 2.43 25.47 -7.05
CA ARG A 126 1.07 25.39 -7.61
C ARG A 126 0.87 24.09 -8.42
N LEU A 127 1.91 23.68 -9.15
CA LEU A 127 1.94 22.48 -10.00
C LEU A 127 3.25 21.72 -9.73
N PRO A 128 3.32 20.93 -8.65
CA PRO A 128 4.56 20.27 -8.25
C PRO A 128 4.97 19.19 -9.24
N LEU A 129 6.26 19.00 -9.50
CA LEU A 129 6.70 17.86 -10.31
C LEU A 129 6.34 16.52 -9.64
N PRO A 130 6.09 15.44 -10.40
CA PRO A 130 5.94 14.11 -9.83
C PRO A 130 7.15 13.70 -8.98
N ARG A 131 6.88 13.09 -7.83
CA ARG A 131 7.89 12.59 -6.91
C ARG A 131 7.51 11.19 -6.46
N GLU A 132 8.50 10.44 -6.02
CA GLU A 132 8.30 9.09 -5.48
C GLU A 132 9.06 8.93 -4.17
N ARG A 133 8.56 8.02 -3.33
CA ARG A 133 9.26 7.51 -2.16
C ARG A 133 9.39 6.00 -2.27
N VAL A 134 10.59 5.47 -2.05
CA VAL A 134 10.83 4.03 -2.05
C VAL A 134 10.50 3.46 -0.67
N LEU A 135 9.59 2.48 -0.62
CA LEU A 135 9.28 1.68 0.57
C LEU A 135 9.48 0.19 0.22
N ILE A 136 10.30 -0.52 0.99
CA ILE A 136 10.60 -1.95 0.76
C ILE A 136 11.07 -2.24 -0.68
N GLY A 137 11.84 -1.31 -1.27
CA GLY A 137 12.33 -1.42 -2.64
C GLY A 137 11.28 -1.20 -3.74
N VAL A 138 10.09 -0.68 -3.41
CA VAL A 138 9.05 -0.31 -4.36
C VAL A 138 8.90 1.22 -4.39
N PRO A 139 9.08 1.89 -5.54
CA PRO A 139 8.80 3.32 -5.67
C PRO A 139 7.29 3.57 -5.66
N ILE A 140 6.84 4.54 -4.88
CA ILE A 140 5.44 4.90 -4.75
C ILE A 140 5.28 6.42 -4.95
N PRO A 141 4.33 6.87 -5.79
CA PRO A 141 3.99 8.29 -5.94
C PRO A 141 3.81 9.02 -4.60
N LEU A 142 4.42 10.20 -4.48
CA LEU A 142 4.47 10.99 -3.26
C LEU A 142 3.80 12.36 -3.46
N LEU A 143 2.83 12.66 -2.62
CA LEU A 143 2.20 13.97 -2.50
C LEU A 143 2.56 14.57 -1.14
N PHE A 144 2.99 15.83 -1.13
CA PHE A 144 3.16 16.59 0.10
C PHE A 144 1.84 17.21 0.55
N LYS A 145 1.79 17.60 1.83
CA LYS A 145 0.63 18.26 2.41
C LYS A 145 0.30 19.53 1.65
N VAL A 146 -0.95 19.72 1.30
CA VAL A 146 -1.46 21.02 0.85
C VAL A 146 -2.24 21.65 2.00
N GLU A 147 -1.96 22.92 2.30
CA GLU A 147 -2.71 23.66 3.30
C GLU A 147 -4.04 24.12 2.71
N GLY A 148 -5.14 23.58 3.24
CA GLY A 148 -6.49 23.98 2.86
C GLY A 148 -7.47 22.82 2.79
N ARG A 149 -8.76 23.16 2.83
CA ARG A 149 -9.86 22.17 2.85
C ARG A 149 -9.97 21.32 1.58
N HIS A 150 -9.28 21.71 0.51
CA HIS A 150 -9.30 21.02 -0.77
C HIS A 150 -8.32 19.85 -0.84
N PHE A 151 -7.45 19.65 0.15
CA PHE A 151 -6.45 18.58 0.09
C PHE A 151 -7.06 17.18 0.12
N ALA A 152 -7.96 16.90 1.07
CA ALA A 152 -8.69 15.63 1.13
C ALA A 152 -9.47 15.30 -0.16
N PRO A 153 -10.32 16.18 -0.72
CA PRO A 153 -11.00 15.88 -1.97
C PRO A 153 -10.06 15.78 -3.17
N ALA A 154 -8.93 16.50 -3.19
CA ALA A 154 -7.91 16.33 -4.22
C ALA A 154 -7.26 14.94 -4.17
N LEU A 155 -6.96 14.42 -2.97
CA LEU A 155 -6.45 13.06 -2.79
C LEU A 155 -7.46 11.99 -3.24
N VAL A 156 -8.75 12.20 -2.97
CA VAL A 156 -9.82 11.31 -3.46
C VAL A 156 -9.89 11.34 -4.98
N GLN A 157 -9.82 12.53 -5.60
CA GLN A 157 -9.79 12.65 -7.06
C GLN A 157 -8.55 11.96 -7.65
N TRP A 158 -7.40 12.10 -7.00
CA TRP A 158 -6.18 11.41 -7.38
C TRP A 158 -6.30 9.88 -7.25
N LEU A 159 -6.98 9.39 -6.20
CA LEU A 159 -7.32 7.96 -6.05
C LEU A 159 -8.33 7.45 -7.08
N LYS A 160 -9.15 8.33 -7.66
CA LYS A 160 -10.06 7.98 -8.77
C LYS A 160 -9.33 7.90 -10.10
N GLY A 161 -8.61 8.97 -10.47
CA GLY A 161 -8.10 9.15 -11.84
C GLY A 161 -6.58 9.31 -11.97
N GLY A 162 -5.84 9.34 -10.86
CA GLY A 162 -4.41 9.67 -10.88
C GLY A 162 -4.17 11.14 -11.20
N ARG A 163 -2.99 11.44 -11.74
CA ARG A 163 -2.55 12.78 -12.14
C ARG A 163 -2.44 12.84 -13.67
N CYS A 164 -2.89 13.93 -14.28
CA CYS A 164 -2.87 14.11 -15.74
C CYS A 164 -1.70 14.96 -16.28
N ALA A 165 -1.06 15.75 -15.41
CA ALA A 165 0.13 16.56 -15.70
C ALA A 165 0.89 16.86 -14.40
#